data_AF-P63034-F1
#
_entry.id   AF-P63034-F1
#
_cell.length_a   1.000
_cell.length_b   1.000
_cell.length_c   1.000
_cell.angle_alpha   90.00
_cell.angle_beta   90.00
_cell.angle_gamma   90.00
#
_symmetry.space_group_name_H-M   'P 1'
#
loop_
_entity.id
_entity.type
_entity.pdbx_description
1 polymer ?
#
loop_
_entity_poly.entity_id
_entity_poly.type
_entity_poly.pdbx_seq_one_letter_code
_entity_poly.pdbx_strand_id
1 'polypeptide(L)'
;MEDGVYEPPDLTPEERMELENIRRRKQELLVEIQRLREELSEAMSEVEGLEANEGSKTLQRNRKMAMGRKKFNMDPKKGIQFLVEHELLQNTPEEIARFLYKGEGLNKTAIGDYLGEREELNLSVLHAFVDLHEFTDLNLVQALRQFLWSFRLPGEAQKIDRMMEAFAQRYCLCNPGVFQSTDTCYVLSFAVIMLNTSLHNPNVRDKPGLERFVAMNRGINEGGDLPEDLLRNLYDSIRNEPFKIPEDDGNDLTHTFFNPDREGWLLKLGGGRVKTWKRRWFILTDNCLYYFEYTTDKEPRGIIPLENLSIREVDDPRKPNCFELYIPNNKGQLIKACKTEADGRVVEGNHMVYRISAPTQEEKDEWIKSIQAAVSVDPFYEMLAARKKRISVKKKQEQP
;
A
#
# COMPACT_ATOMS: atom_id res chain seq x y z
N MET A 1 -28.18 54.21 30.99
CA MET A 1 -29.50 53.73 30.59
C MET A 1 -29.91 52.77 31.68
N GLU A 2 -30.84 53.18 32.54
CA GLU A 2 -31.33 52.40 33.67
C GLU A 2 -31.93 51.08 33.16
N ASP A 3 -31.53 49.96 33.76
CA ASP A 3 -32.11 48.64 33.54
C ASP A 3 -33.56 48.63 34.06
N GLY A 4 -34.47 49.18 33.27
CA GLY A 4 -35.90 49.19 33.54
C GLY A 4 -36.45 47.78 33.37
N VAL A 5 -36.76 47.12 34.48
CA VAL A 5 -37.44 45.83 34.52
C VAL A 5 -38.80 45.95 33.84
N TYR A 6 -38.94 45.36 32.65
CA TYR A 6 -40.20 45.34 31.89
C TYR A 6 -41.33 44.66 32.68
N GLU A 7 -42.45 45.36 32.82
CA GLU A 7 -43.70 44.84 33.37
C GLU A 7 -44.79 44.84 32.30
N PRO A 8 -45.35 43.67 31.95
CA PRO A 8 -46.51 43.59 31.07
C PRO A 8 -47.73 44.28 31.71
N PRO A 9 -48.50 45.10 30.97
CA PRO A 9 -49.61 45.88 31.52
C PRO A 9 -50.80 45.02 31.99
N ASP A 10 -50.98 43.83 31.44
CA ASP A 10 -52.23 43.05 31.51
C ASP A 10 -52.18 41.82 32.44
N LEU A 11 -51.36 41.85 33.50
CA LEU A 11 -51.25 40.75 34.46
C LEU A 11 -52.36 40.79 35.53
N THR A 12 -52.99 39.64 35.79
CA THR A 12 -53.86 39.42 36.96
C THR A 12 -53.09 39.54 38.28
N PRO A 13 -53.74 39.74 39.43
CA PRO A 13 -53.05 39.77 40.73
C PRO A 13 -52.27 38.49 41.03
N GLU A 14 -52.79 37.33 40.60
CA GLU A 14 -52.14 36.02 40.72
C GLU A 14 -50.89 35.95 39.84
N GLU A 15 -50.98 36.36 38.58
CA GLU A 15 -49.84 36.40 37.65
C GLU A 15 -48.74 37.39 38.08
N ARG A 16 -49.11 38.52 38.70
CA ARG A 16 -48.11 39.46 39.27
C ARG A 16 -47.34 38.82 40.43
N MET A 17 -48.04 38.07 41.29
CA MET A 17 -47.41 37.35 42.39
C MET A 17 -46.51 36.22 41.89
N GLU A 18 -46.92 35.50 40.85
CA GLU A 18 -46.07 34.49 40.20
C GLU A 18 -44.84 35.12 39.55
N LEU A 19 -44.99 36.23 38.82
CA LEU A 19 -43.87 36.94 38.21
C LEU A 19 -42.86 37.41 39.25
N GLU A 20 -43.33 37.93 40.39
CA GLU A 20 -42.47 38.37 41.49
C GLU A 20 -41.72 37.19 42.13
N ASN A 21 -42.40 36.04 42.31
CA ASN A 21 -41.77 34.81 42.78
C ASN A 21 -40.71 34.30 41.79
N ILE A 22 -40.97 34.36 40.48
CA ILE A 22 -40.01 33.99 39.42
C ILE A 22 -38.80 34.94 39.44
N ARG A 23 -39.01 36.25 39.58
CA ARG A 23 -37.94 37.26 39.69
C ARG A 23 -37.08 37.00 40.92
N ARG A 24 -37.69 36.76 42.09
CA ARG A 24 -36.96 36.40 43.32
C ARG A 24 -36.15 35.12 43.13
N ARG A 25 -36.75 34.06 42.56
CA ARG A 25 -36.05 32.79 42.33
C ARG A 25 -34.91 32.92 41.34
N LYS A 26 -35.08 33.73 40.29
CA LYS A 26 -34.01 34.07 39.34
C LYS A 26 -32.85 34.76 40.05
N GLN A 27 -33.13 35.68 40.97
CA GLN A 27 -32.09 36.41 41.70
C GLN A 27 -31.34 35.50 42.69
N GLU A 28 -32.04 34.60 43.38
CA GLU A 28 -31.43 33.55 44.20
C GLU A 28 -30.49 32.65 43.37
N LEU A 29 -30.95 32.20 42.20
CA LEU A 29 -30.14 31.36 41.30
C LEU A 29 -28.93 32.10 40.75
N LEU A 30 -29.04 33.40 40.45
CA LEU A 30 -27.90 34.20 39.98
C LEU A 30 -26.82 34.34 41.07
N VAL A 31 -27.23 34.51 42.34
CA VAL A 31 -26.31 34.53 43.49
C VAL A 31 -25.65 33.16 43.67
N GLU A 32 -26.40 32.07 43.55
CA GLU A 32 -25.87 30.70 43.65
C GLU A 32 -24.90 30.37 42.50
N ILE A 33 -25.22 30.75 41.26
CA ILE A 33 -24.31 30.62 40.11
C ILE A 33 -23.03 31.42 40.32
N GLN A 34 -23.13 32.64 40.86
CA GLN A 34 -21.96 33.46 41.15
C GLN A 34 -21.07 32.82 42.22
N ARG A 35 -21.67 32.27 43.29
CA ARG A 35 -20.94 31.53 44.34
C ARG A 35 -20.26 30.29 43.79
N LEU A 36 -20.96 29.50 42.97
CA LEU A 36 -20.40 28.30 42.33
C LEU A 36 -19.26 28.65 41.36
N ARG A 37 -19.32 29.81 40.67
CA ARG A 37 -18.22 30.29 39.82
C ARG A 37 -16.98 30.67 40.63
N GLU A 38 -17.17 31.28 41.80
CA GLU A 38 -16.08 31.62 42.73
C GLU A 38 -15.45 30.34 43.31
N GLU A 39 -16.26 29.38 43.78
CA GLU A 39 -15.80 28.06 44.24
C GLU A 39 -15.05 27.29 43.14
N LEU A 40 -15.55 27.29 41.89
CA LEU A 40 -14.86 26.70 40.73
C LEU A 40 -13.54 27.41 40.42
N SER A 41 -13.50 28.74 40.53
CA SER A 41 -12.29 29.52 40.29
C SER A 41 -11.23 29.25 41.36
N GLU A 42 -11.61 29.11 42.62
CA GLU A 42 -10.71 28.73 43.71
C GLU A 42 -10.20 27.29 43.53
N ALA A 43 -11.08 26.33 43.24
CA ALA A 43 -10.69 24.95 42.96
C ALA A 43 -9.76 24.85 41.73
N MET A 44 -10.03 25.61 40.65
CA MET A 44 -9.15 25.69 39.49
C MET A 44 -7.79 26.30 39.86
N SER A 45 -7.74 27.34 40.69
CA SER A 45 -6.50 27.95 41.17
C SER A 45 -5.69 26.99 42.06
N GLU A 46 -6.35 26.19 42.91
CA GLU A 46 -5.69 25.14 43.70
C GLU A 46 -5.15 24.02 42.81
N VAL A 47 -5.91 23.57 41.81
CA VAL A 47 -5.45 22.60 40.80
C VAL A 47 -4.28 23.16 40.00
N GLU A 48 -4.36 24.41 39.53
CA GLU A 48 -3.26 25.11 38.83
C GLU A 48 -2.03 25.31 39.74
N GLY A 49 -2.23 25.56 41.04
CA GLY A 49 -1.15 25.69 42.03
C GLY A 49 -0.45 24.35 42.33
N LEU A 50 -1.21 23.25 42.37
CA LEU A 50 -0.67 21.88 42.48
C LEU A 50 0.00 21.44 41.16
N GLU A 51 -0.59 21.81 40.02
CA GLU A 51 -0.03 21.64 38.67
C GLU A 51 1.16 22.58 38.40
N ALA A 52 1.35 23.69 39.11
CA ALA A 52 2.52 24.53 38.91
C ALA A 52 3.82 23.82 39.36
N ASN A 53 3.72 22.91 40.33
CA ASN A 53 4.88 22.17 40.87
C ASN A 53 5.04 20.75 40.24
N GLU A 54 3.94 20.07 39.86
CA GLU A 54 3.99 18.79 39.12
C GLU A 54 3.74 18.93 37.61
N GLY A 55 2.83 19.82 37.21
CA GLY A 55 2.48 20.11 35.82
C GLY A 55 3.58 20.82 35.03
N SER A 56 4.58 21.47 35.65
CA SER A 56 5.79 21.89 34.93
C SER A 56 6.55 20.68 34.35
N LYS A 57 6.65 19.57 35.10
CA LYS A 57 7.30 18.34 34.62
C LYS A 57 6.44 17.63 33.57
N THR A 58 5.13 17.54 33.76
CA THR A 58 4.21 16.91 32.78
C THR A 58 4.13 17.71 31.48
N LEU A 59 4.02 19.04 31.55
CA LEU A 59 4.06 19.92 30.37
C LEU A 59 5.40 19.83 29.64
N GLN A 60 6.53 19.82 30.38
CA GLN A 60 7.84 19.60 29.78
C GLN A 60 7.96 18.22 29.13
N ARG A 61 7.47 17.16 29.77
CA ARG A 61 7.43 15.80 29.22
C ARG A 61 6.61 15.75 27.93
N ASN A 62 5.42 16.34 27.92
CA ASN A 62 4.53 16.41 26.75
C ASN A 62 5.15 17.22 25.60
N ARG A 63 5.81 18.35 25.89
CA ARG A 63 6.56 19.14 24.88
C ARG A 63 7.70 18.35 24.27
N LYS A 64 8.52 17.69 25.10
CA LYS A 64 9.61 16.83 24.60
C LYS A 64 9.07 15.65 23.81
N MET A 65 7.97 15.01 24.24
CA MET A 65 7.30 13.95 23.49
C MET A 65 6.84 14.42 22.11
N ALA A 66 6.18 15.58 22.02
CA ALA A 66 5.78 16.17 20.75
C ALA A 66 6.98 16.49 19.83
N MET A 67 8.08 17.00 20.40
CA MET A 67 9.33 17.22 19.66
C MET A 67 9.94 15.90 19.15
N GLY A 68 9.91 14.85 19.96
CA GLY A 68 10.39 13.51 19.58
C GLY A 68 9.58 12.91 18.43
N ARG A 69 8.24 13.01 18.48
CA ARG A 69 7.34 12.61 17.37
C ARG A 69 7.64 13.39 16.09
N LYS A 70 7.81 14.72 16.18
CA LYS A 70 8.19 15.56 15.02
C LYS A 70 9.54 15.15 14.44
N LYS A 71 10.54 14.84 15.28
CA LYS A 71 11.83 14.32 14.84
C LYS A 71 11.70 12.97 14.15
N PHE A 72 10.91 12.06 14.72
CA PHE A 72 10.62 10.75 14.12
C PHE A 72 10.04 10.87 12.72
N ASN A 73 9.05 11.75 12.53
CA ASN A 73 8.41 11.95 11.22
C ASN A 73 9.35 12.56 10.17
N MET A 74 10.49 13.13 10.56
CA MET A 74 11.53 13.62 9.65
C MET A 74 12.67 12.62 9.44
N ASP A 75 13.07 11.94 10.51
CA ASP A 75 14.14 10.94 10.54
C ASP A 75 13.81 9.96 11.68
N PRO A 76 13.26 8.78 11.36
CA PRO A 76 12.78 7.84 12.37
C PRO A 76 13.85 7.43 13.38
N LYS A 77 15.09 7.21 12.90
CA LYS A 77 16.22 6.81 13.76
C LYS A 77 16.58 7.90 14.75
N LYS A 78 16.70 9.16 14.29
CA LYS A 78 16.97 10.30 15.20
C LYS A 78 15.79 10.57 16.14
N GLY A 79 14.56 10.32 15.71
CA GLY A 79 13.37 10.43 16.55
C GLY A 79 13.38 9.47 17.72
N ILE A 80 13.62 8.17 17.46
CA ILE A 80 13.75 7.15 18.50
C ILE A 80 14.92 7.47 19.43
N GLN A 81 16.09 7.80 18.88
CA GLN A 81 17.25 8.20 19.67
C GLN A 81 16.94 9.36 20.62
N PHE A 82 16.28 10.42 20.11
CA PHE A 82 15.90 11.56 20.93
C PHE A 82 14.96 11.17 22.09
N LEU A 83 13.97 10.31 21.82
CA LEU A 83 13.01 9.86 22.83
C LEU A 83 13.70 9.01 23.92
N VAL A 84 14.67 8.18 23.52
CA VAL A 84 15.49 7.38 24.44
C VAL A 84 16.38 8.27 25.31
N GLU A 85 17.12 9.20 24.71
CA GLU A 85 18.03 10.11 25.43
C GLU A 85 17.32 11.01 26.44
N HIS A 86 16.02 11.27 26.25
CA HIS A 86 15.20 12.09 27.14
C HIS A 86 14.32 11.26 28.10
N GLU A 87 14.56 9.95 28.22
CA GLU A 87 13.82 9.03 29.11
C GLU A 87 12.29 9.03 28.85
N LEU A 88 11.92 9.26 27.59
CA LEU A 88 10.53 9.25 27.13
C LEU A 88 10.13 7.90 26.54
N LEU A 89 11.10 7.12 26.09
CA LEU A 89 10.97 5.80 25.52
C LEU A 89 12.12 4.93 26.01
N GLN A 90 11.84 3.70 26.47
CA GLN A 90 12.94 2.78 26.81
C GLN A 90 13.55 2.22 25.53
N ASN A 91 14.86 1.98 25.55
CA ASN A 91 15.59 1.46 24.39
C ASN A 91 15.50 -0.08 24.32
N THR A 92 14.28 -0.62 24.30
CA THR A 92 14.02 -2.05 24.10
C THR A 92 13.11 -2.26 22.89
N PRO A 93 13.26 -3.38 22.15
CA PRO A 93 12.43 -3.65 20.98
C PRO A 93 10.92 -3.56 21.25
N GLU A 94 10.47 -4.07 22.39
CA GLU A 94 9.05 -4.15 22.77
C GLU A 94 8.46 -2.78 23.07
N GLU A 95 9.23 -1.89 23.73
CA GLU A 95 8.78 -0.54 24.06
C GLU A 95 8.74 0.34 22.82
N ILE A 96 9.75 0.22 21.94
CA ILE A 96 9.75 0.90 20.64
C ILE A 96 8.58 0.39 19.79
N ALA A 97 8.35 -0.94 19.72
CA ALA A 97 7.23 -1.52 18.98
C ALA A 97 5.88 -1.01 19.51
N ARG A 98 5.67 -0.94 20.83
CA ARG A 98 4.45 -0.40 21.43
C ARG A 98 4.25 1.08 21.14
N PHE A 99 5.34 1.87 21.12
CA PHE A 99 5.31 3.27 20.69
C PHE A 99 4.87 3.42 19.23
N LEU A 100 5.45 2.63 18.32
CA LEU A 100 5.11 2.65 16.90
C LEU A 100 3.67 2.16 16.65
N TYR A 101 3.24 1.09 17.34
CA TYR A 101 1.91 0.50 17.20
C TYR A 101 0.81 1.45 17.67
N LYS A 102 1.04 2.21 18.75
CA LYS A 102 0.11 3.27 19.19
C LYS A 102 -0.04 4.35 18.12
N GLY A 103 1.04 4.68 17.41
CA GLY A 103 1.04 5.57 16.24
C GLY A 103 0.61 7.02 16.49
N GLU A 104 0.50 7.44 17.75
CA GLU A 104 -0.09 8.73 18.11
C GLU A 104 0.79 9.91 17.65
N GLY A 105 0.37 10.61 16.60
CA GLY A 105 1.10 11.73 16.01
C GLY A 105 2.31 11.32 15.16
N LEU A 106 2.41 10.04 14.79
CA LEU A 106 3.45 9.51 13.91
C LEU A 106 2.96 9.42 12.47
N ASN A 107 3.84 9.72 11.53
CA ASN A 107 3.61 9.48 10.11
C ASN A 107 3.75 7.98 9.83
N LYS A 108 2.75 7.38 9.17
CA LYS A 108 2.73 5.92 8.95
C LYS A 108 3.71 5.43 7.89
N THR A 109 4.14 6.30 6.97
CA THR A 109 5.26 6.04 6.06
C THR A 109 6.57 5.95 6.83
N ALA A 110 6.82 6.90 7.75
CA ALA A 110 7.99 6.89 8.60
C ALA A 110 8.07 5.63 9.51
N ILE A 111 6.91 5.11 9.96
CA ILE A 111 6.82 3.82 10.66
C ILE A 111 7.27 2.67 9.74
N GLY A 112 6.72 2.60 8.52
CA GLY A 112 7.06 1.58 7.54
C GLY A 112 8.54 1.56 7.19
N ASP A 113 9.12 2.74 6.97
CA ASP A 113 10.55 2.90 6.68
C ASP A 113 11.42 2.35 7.81
N TYR A 114 11.11 2.71 9.06
CA TYR A 114 11.85 2.27 10.24
C TYR A 114 11.75 0.76 10.47
N LEU A 115 10.54 0.19 10.37
CA LEU A 115 10.30 -1.24 10.54
C LEU A 115 10.92 -2.07 9.41
N GLY A 116 11.02 -1.48 8.23
CA GLY A 116 11.63 -2.10 7.05
C GLY A 116 13.15 -2.13 7.07
N GLU A 117 13.84 -1.42 7.96
CA GLU A 117 15.30 -1.40 7.99
C GLU A 117 15.92 -2.77 8.33
N ARG A 118 17.16 -2.99 7.88
CA ARG A 118 17.85 -4.28 8.01
C ARG A 118 18.64 -4.46 9.31
N GLU A 119 18.75 -3.41 10.12
CA GLU A 119 19.59 -3.42 11.30
C GLU A 119 18.96 -4.26 12.42
N GLU A 120 19.79 -4.90 13.25
CA GLU A 120 19.35 -5.90 14.24
C GLU A 120 18.21 -5.39 15.15
N LEU A 121 18.35 -4.16 15.68
CA LEU A 121 17.31 -3.54 16.49
C LEU A 121 15.99 -3.38 15.72
N ASN A 122 16.04 -2.95 14.45
CA ASN A 122 14.86 -2.74 13.62
C ASN A 122 14.15 -4.07 13.33
N LEU A 123 14.91 -5.14 13.08
CA LEU A 123 14.36 -6.49 12.91
C LEU A 123 13.65 -6.97 14.19
N SER A 124 14.27 -6.81 15.36
CA SER A 124 13.64 -7.15 16.64
C SER A 124 12.39 -6.32 16.92
N VAL A 125 12.42 -5.01 16.59
CA VAL A 125 11.25 -4.13 16.71
C VAL A 125 10.14 -4.58 15.76
N LEU A 126 10.45 -4.98 14.52
CA LEU A 126 9.47 -5.51 13.57
C LEU A 126 8.79 -6.77 14.11
N HIS A 127 9.56 -7.71 14.66
CA HIS A 127 8.99 -8.91 15.29
C HIS A 127 8.08 -8.56 16.47
N ALA A 128 8.53 -7.70 17.38
CA ALA A 128 7.69 -7.24 18.50
C ALA A 128 6.45 -6.46 18.01
N PHE A 129 6.53 -5.73 16.91
CA PHE A 129 5.43 -4.97 16.33
C PHE A 129 4.36 -5.90 15.70
N VAL A 130 4.76 -6.95 14.99
CA VAL A 130 3.80 -7.95 14.49
C VAL A 130 3.18 -8.75 15.63
N ASP A 131 3.91 -8.99 16.72
CA ASP A 131 3.37 -9.68 17.91
C ASP A 131 2.26 -8.90 18.63
N LEU A 132 2.24 -7.57 18.48
CA LEU A 132 1.14 -6.72 18.98
C LEU A 132 -0.15 -6.84 18.15
N HIS A 133 -0.11 -7.49 16.99
CA HIS A 133 -1.31 -7.77 16.20
C HIS A 133 -1.92 -9.13 16.61
N GLU A 134 -3.22 -9.10 16.94
CA GLU A 134 -4.01 -10.28 17.29
C GLU A 134 -4.67 -10.86 16.04
N PHE A 135 -3.99 -11.82 15.41
CA PHE A 135 -4.50 -12.47 14.18
C PHE A 135 -5.26 -13.77 14.43
N THR A 136 -5.37 -14.23 15.67
CA THR A 136 -6.10 -15.46 16.03
C THR A 136 -7.56 -15.36 15.59
N ASP A 137 -8.06 -16.41 14.94
CA ASP A 137 -9.44 -16.52 14.43
C ASP A 137 -9.82 -15.49 13.35
N LEU A 138 -8.85 -14.71 12.84
CA LEU A 138 -9.04 -13.84 11.69
C LEU A 138 -8.65 -14.56 10.41
N ASN A 139 -9.42 -14.37 9.34
CA ASN A 139 -8.98 -14.79 8.01
C ASN A 139 -7.85 -13.88 7.49
N LEU A 140 -7.17 -14.32 6.43
CA LEU A 140 -5.99 -13.63 5.90
C LEU A 140 -6.28 -12.18 5.48
N VAL A 141 -7.46 -11.89 4.92
CA VAL A 141 -7.84 -10.53 4.52
C VAL A 141 -8.06 -9.65 5.75
N GLN A 142 -8.73 -10.15 6.79
CA GLN A 142 -8.95 -9.41 8.05
C GLN A 142 -7.61 -9.09 8.74
N ALA A 143 -6.71 -10.05 8.81
CA ALA A 143 -5.36 -9.84 9.34
C ALA A 143 -4.57 -8.81 8.52
N LEU A 144 -4.60 -8.92 7.18
CA LEU A 144 -3.97 -7.93 6.29
C LEU A 144 -4.55 -6.53 6.47
N ARG A 145 -5.88 -6.39 6.65
CA ARG A 145 -6.50 -5.07 6.91
C ARG A 145 -5.97 -4.44 8.20
N GLN A 146 -5.84 -5.20 9.27
CA GLN A 146 -5.28 -4.68 10.53
C GLN A 146 -3.80 -4.30 10.35
N PHE A 147 -3.03 -5.18 9.72
CA PHE A 147 -1.60 -4.98 9.53
C PHE A 147 -1.29 -3.74 8.66
N LEU A 148 -1.92 -3.64 7.49
CA LEU A 148 -1.74 -2.54 6.54
C LEU A 148 -2.38 -1.22 7.01
N TRP A 149 -3.21 -1.25 8.06
CA TRP A 149 -3.67 -0.04 8.72
C TRP A 149 -2.60 0.56 9.63
N SER A 150 -1.67 -0.23 10.17
CA SER A 150 -0.73 0.23 11.20
C SER A 150 0.45 1.04 10.64
N PHE A 151 0.78 0.91 9.36
CA PHE A 151 1.88 1.61 8.69
C PHE A 151 1.64 1.64 7.16
N ARG A 152 2.49 2.37 6.41
CA ARG A 152 2.51 2.31 4.94
C ARG A 152 3.66 1.44 4.45
N LEU A 153 3.39 0.55 3.49
CA LEU A 153 4.45 -0.30 2.93
C LEU A 153 5.53 0.58 2.28
N PRO A 154 6.82 0.33 2.55
CA PRO A 154 7.92 1.04 1.90
C PRO A 154 8.00 0.70 0.41
N GLY A 155 8.68 1.51 -0.39
CA GLY A 155 8.82 1.29 -1.84
C GLY A 155 9.87 0.24 -2.20
N GLU A 156 10.85 0.00 -1.33
CA GLU A 156 11.96 -0.92 -1.62
C GLU A 156 11.57 -2.38 -1.39
N ALA A 157 11.73 -3.20 -2.43
CA ALA A 157 11.45 -4.65 -2.44
C ALA A 157 11.92 -5.40 -1.18
N GLN A 158 13.16 -5.14 -0.76
CA GLN A 158 13.78 -5.81 0.38
C GLN A 158 13.12 -5.45 1.73
N LYS A 159 12.61 -4.22 1.85
CA LYS A 159 11.89 -3.79 3.05
C LYS A 159 10.50 -4.42 3.08
N ILE A 160 9.78 -4.40 1.96
CA ILE A 160 8.49 -5.08 1.80
C ILE A 160 8.61 -6.56 2.16
N ASP A 161 9.67 -7.25 1.67
CA ASP A 161 9.91 -8.67 1.98
C ASP A 161 9.95 -8.93 3.47
N ARG A 162 10.76 -8.18 4.22
CA ARG A 162 10.93 -8.35 5.66
C ARG A 162 9.61 -8.20 6.39
N MET A 163 8.83 -7.17 6.05
CA MET A 163 7.56 -6.87 6.70
C MET A 163 6.51 -7.95 6.41
N MET A 164 6.42 -8.38 5.15
CA MET A 164 5.45 -9.40 4.74
C MET A 164 5.84 -10.81 5.19
N GLU A 165 7.14 -11.11 5.30
CA GLU A 165 7.65 -12.33 5.93
C GLU A 165 7.27 -12.37 7.42
N ALA A 166 7.53 -11.29 8.16
CA ALA A 166 7.16 -11.20 9.59
C ALA A 166 5.64 -11.34 9.78
N PHE A 167 4.83 -10.71 8.92
CA PHE A 167 3.39 -10.88 8.91
C PHE A 167 2.98 -12.34 8.66
N ALA A 168 3.52 -12.97 7.62
CA ALA A 168 3.17 -14.34 7.26
C ALA A 168 3.53 -15.34 8.38
N GLN A 169 4.71 -15.17 9.01
CA GLN A 169 5.13 -15.98 10.15
C GLN A 169 4.15 -15.82 11.32
N ARG A 170 3.81 -14.57 11.66
CA ARG A 170 2.88 -14.27 12.75
C ARG A 170 1.47 -14.83 12.48
N TYR A 171 0.96 -14.66 11.26
CA TYR A 171 -0.37 -15.18 10.89
C TYR A 171 -0.43 -16.71 11.00
N CYS A 172 0.59 -17.41 10.49
CA CYS A 172 0.68 -18.87 10.60
C CYS A 172 0.80 -19.36 12.04
N LEU A 173 1.50 -18.61 12.91
CA LEU A 173 1.60 -18.92 14.34
C LEU A 173 0.25 -18.77 15.06
N CYS A 174 -0.51 -17.71 14.73
CA CYS A 174 -1.84 -17.47 15.30
C CYS A 174 -2.92 -18.42 14.75
N ASN A 175 -2.76 -18.90 13.52
CA ASN A 175 -3.75 -19.74 12.82
C ASN A 175 -3.12 -21.05 12.31
N PRO A 176 -2.68 -21.94 13.21
CA PRO A 176 -1.99 -23.16 12.85
C PRO A 176 -2.90 -24.07 12.00
N GLY A 177 -2.34 -24.68 10.96
CA GLY A 177 -3.05 -25.62 10.08
C GLY A 177 -3.84 -24.99 8.93
N VAL A 178 -3.96 -23.66 8.85
CA VAL A 178 -4.60 -22.98 7.71
C VAL A 178 -3.75 -23.08 6.45
N PHE A 179 -2.42 -22.95 6.58
CA PHE A 179 -1.46 -23.03 5.49
C PHE A 179 -0.36 -24.04 5.82
N GLN A 180 0.14 -24.77 4.81
CA GLN A 180 1.23 -25.74 4.98
C GLN A 180 2.58 -25.07 5.29
N SER A 181 2.76 -23.83 4.85
CA SER A 181 4.00 -23.09 5.09
C SER A 181 3.79 -21.58 5.16
N THR A 182 4.73 -20.89 5.80
CA THR A 182 4.84 -19.42 5.77
C THR A 182 4.93 -18.90 4.34
N ASP A 183 5.66 -19.60 3.45
CA ASP A 183 5.75 -19.23 2.03
C ASP A 183 4.38 -19.24 1.34
N THR A 184 3.49 -20.19 1.70
CA THR A 184 2.12 -20.25 1.18
C THR A 184 1.33 -19.02 1.61
N CYS A 185 1.37 -18.69 2.91
CA CYS A 185 0.71 -17.50 3.47
C CYS A 185 1.23 -16.23 2.79
N TYR A 186 2.54 -16.08 2.69
CA TYR A 186 3.21 -14.94 2.08
C TYR A 186 2.77 -14.73 0.63
N VAL A 187 2.86 -15.77 -0.22
CA VAL A 187 2.52 -15.65 -1.64
C VAL A 187 1.02 -15.39 -1.81
N LEU A 188 0.17 -16.00 -0.98
CA LEU A 188 -1.27 -15.73 -1.02
C LEU A 188 -1.59 -14.31 -0.55
N SER A 189 -0.87 -13.75 0.43
CA SER A 189 -1.03 -12.36 0.85
C SER A 189 -0.79 -11.41 -0.32
N PHE A 190 0.26 -11.62 -1.11
CA PHE A 190 0.49 -10.84 -2.32
C PHE A 190 -0.57 -11.07 -3.38
N ALA A 191 -1.07 -12.30 -3.55
CA ALA A 191 -2.18 -12.56 -4.46
C ALA A 191 -3.45 -11.78 -4.05
N VAL A 192 -3.71 -11.64 -2.75
CA VAL A 192 -4.82 -10.85 -2.19
C VAL A 192 -4.61 -9.36 -2.42
N ILE A 193 -3.40 -8.83 -2.19
CA ILE A 193 -3.09 -7.41 -2.44
C ILE A 193 -3.20 -7.09 -3.95
N MET A 194 -2.68 -7.98 -4.79
CA MET A 194 -2.79 -7.91 -6.23
C MET A 194 -4.27 -7.95 -6.67
N LEU A 195 -5.08 -8.84 -6.09
CA LEU A 195 -6.53 -8.88 -6.31
C LEU A 195 -7.21 -7.54 -5.94
N ASN A 196 -6.82 -6.89 -4.84
CA ASN A 196 -7.35 -5.59 -4.45
C ASN A 196 -7.13 -4.55 -5.55
N THR A 197 -5.89 -4.44 -6.07
CA THR A 197 -5.60 -3.57 -7.20
C THR A 197 -6.45 -3.96 -8.41
N SER A 198 -6.52 -5.25 -8.76
CA SER A 198 -7.31 -5.68 -9.91
C SER A 198 -8.76 -5.25 -9.82
N LEU A 199 -9.40 -5.47 -8.66
CA LEU A 199 -10.82 -5.21 -8.49
C LEU A 199 -11.14 -3.71 -8.37
N HIS A 200 -10.30 -2.95 -7.66
CA HIS A 200 -10.66 -1.58 -7.23
C HIS A 200 -9.92 -0.45 -7.94
N ASN A 201 -8.78 -0.71 -8.61
CA ASN A 201 -8.14 0.33 -9.41
C ASN A 201 -8.94 0.55 -10.72
N PRO A 202 -9.44 1.78 -10.99
CA PRO A 202 -10.20 2.08 -12.20
C PRO A 202 -9.40 1.90 -13.51
N ASN A 203 -8.07 1.96 -13.45
CA ASN A 203 -7.20 1.74 -14.61
C ASN A 203 -7.10 0.27 -15.01
N VAL A 204 -7.40 -0.67 -14.11
CA VAL A 204 -7.44 -2.10 -14.43
C VAL A 204 -8.77 -2.44 -15.12
N ARG A 205 -8.71 -2.68 -16.43
CA ARG A 205 -9.90 -3.02 -17.23
C ARG A 205 -10.39 -4.45 -17.03
N ASP A 206 -9.45 -5.38 -16.82
CA ASP A 206 -9.73 -6.81 -16.65
C ASP A 206 -9.92 -7.15 -15.17
N LYS A 207 -11.18 -7.24 -14.74
CA LYS A 207 -11.56 -7.57 -13.36
C LYS A 207 -11.68 -9.10 -13.23
N PRO A 208 -10.75 -9.79 -12.55
CA PRO A 208 -10.81 -11.24 -12.44
C PRO A 208 -12.05 -11.66 -11.62
N GLY A 209 -12.82 -12.62 -12.14
CA GLY A 209 -13.87 -13.29 -11.38
C GLY A 209 -13.30 -14.26 -10.33
N LEU A 210 -14.17 -14.81 -9.48
CA LEU A 210 -13.78 -15.75 -8.43
C LEU A 210 -13.08 -16.99 -8.99
N GLU A 211 -13.63 -17.58 -10.06
CA GLU A 211 -13.12 -18.80 -10.67
C GLU A 211 -11.69 -18.59 -11.18
N ARG A 212 -11.39 -17.39 -11.68
CA ARG A 212 -10.05 -16.99 -12.10
C ARG A 212 -9.11 -16.82 -10.90
N PHE A 213 -9.57 -16.19 -9.82
CA PHE A 213 -8.76 -16.07 -8.60
C PHE A 213 -8.43 -17.45 -8.00
N VAL A 214 -9.38 -18.39 -8.00
CA VAL A 214 -9.14 -19.78 -7.58
C VAL A 214 -8.12 -20.45 -8.50
N ALA A 215 -8.28 -20.32 -9.82
CA ALA A 215 -7.35 -20.90 -10.80
C ALA A 215 -5.92 -20.33 -10.67
N MET A 216 -5.78 -19.02 -10.39
CA MET A 216 -4.50 -18.34 -10.22
C MET A 216 -3.72 -18.80 -8.98
N ASN A 217 -4.41 -19.37 -7.98
CA ASN A 217 -3.82 -19.83 -6.72
C ASN A 217 -3.78 -21.37 -6.61
N ARG A 218 -3.98 -22.10 -7.71
CA ARG A 218 -3.78 -23.57 -7.72
C ARG A 218 -2.33 -23.93 -7.42
N GLY A 219 -2.13 -24.97 -6.62
CA GLY A 219 -0.81 -25.48 -6.23
C GLY A 219 -0.05 -24.60 -5.22
N ILE A 220 -0.65 -23.53 -4.70
CA ILE A 220 0.04 -22.57 -3.83
C ILE A 220 0.39 -23.16 -2.46
N ASN A 221 -0.32 -24.18 -2.00
CA ASN A 221 -0.18 -24.79 -0.69
C ASN A 221 0.85 -25.95 -0.74
N GLU A 222 2.11 -25.61 -0.95
CA GLU A 222 3.22 -26.58 -1.11
C GLU A 222 2.96 -27.61 -2.23
N GLY A 223 2.42 -27.14 -3.36
CA GLY A 223 2.10 -27.96 -4.52
C GLY A 223 0.68 -28.52 -4.54
N GLY A 224 -0.05 -28.42 -3.42
CA GLY A 224 -1.48 -28.70 -3.31
C GLY A 224 -2.36 -27.45 -3.45
N ASP A 225 -3.67 -27.66 -3.57
CA ASP A 225 -4.66 -26.58 -3.64
C ASP A 225 -5.15 -26.19 -2.24
N LEU A 226 -5.47 -24.91 -2.04
CA LEU A 226 -6.21 -24.46 -0.86
C LEU A 226 -7.71 -24.77 -1.02
N PRO A 227 -8.47 -24.92 0.08
CA PRO A 227 -9.92 -25.09 0.01
C PRO A 227 -10.59 -23.97 -0.81
N GLU A 228 -11.50 -24.33 -1.71
CA GLU A 228 -12.18 -23.35 -2.57
C GLU A 228 -12.98 -22.33 -1.75
N ASP A 229 -13.64 -22.77 -0.68
CA ASP A 229 -14.39 -21.89 0.23
C ASP A 229 -13.49 -20.87 0.93
N LEU A 230 -12.24 -21.23 1.26
CA LEU A 230 -11.27 -20.29 1.80
C LEU A 230 -10.97 -19.20 0.77
N LEU A 231 -10.62 -19.58 -0.47
CA LEU A 231 -10.31 -18.62 -1.53
C LEU A 231 -11.52 -17.73 -1.90
N ARG A 232 -12.73 -18.31 -1.88
CA ARG A 232 -14.00 -17.59 -2.05
C ARG A 232 -14.19 -16.52 -0.99
N ASN A 233 -14.00 -16.87 0.28
CA ASN A 233 -14.12 -15.90 1.38
C ASN A 233 -13.10 -14.76 1.28
N LEU A 234 -11.86 -15.05 0.87
CA LEU A 234 -10.84 -14.01 0.64
C LEU A 234 -11.23 -13.10 -0.52
N TYR A 235 -11.67 -13.68 -1.63
CA TYR A 235 -12.10 -12.94 -2.82
C TYR A 235 -13.30 -12.03 -2.53
N ASP A 236 -14.35 -12.57 -1.91
CA ASP A 236 -15.57 -11.82 -1.60
C ASP A 236 -15.27 -10.71 -0.58
N SER A 237 -14.39 -10.95 0.41
CA SER A 237 -13.98 -9.91 1.36
C SER A 237 -13.30 -8.73 0.66
N ILE A 238 -12.34 -8.98 -0.24
CA ILE A 238 -11.69 -7.91 -1.01
C ILE A 238 -12.68 -7.25 -1.95
N ARG A 239 -13.49 -8.02 -2.68
CA ARG A 239 -14.48 -7.47 -3.62
C ARG A 239 -15.47 -6.52 -2.95
N ASN A 240 -15.91 -6.85 -1.73
CA ASN A 240 -16.89 -6.06 -1.00
C ASN A 240 -16.28 -4.78 -0.41
N GLU A 241 -15.02 -4.83 0.05
CA GLU A 241 -14.36 -3.66 0.64
C GLU A 241 -12.87 -3.63 0.22
N PRO A 242 -12.37 -2.59 -0.47
CA PRO A 242 -10.94 -2.46 -0.74
C PRO A 242 -10.13 -2.34 0.57
N PHE A 243 -8.82 -2.59 0.52
CA PHE A 243 -7.94 -2.21 1.63
C PHE A 243 -8.06 -0.71 1.90
N LYS A 244 -8.21 -0.34 3.18
CA LYS A 244 -8.15 1.07 3.61
C LYS A 244 -6.72 1.38 3.97
N ILE A 245 -6.11 2.28 3.20
CA ILE A 245 -4.74 2.70 3.40
C ILE A 245 -4.73 4.00 4.20
N PRO A 246 -3.95 4.10 5.28
CA PRO A 246 -3.88 5.33 6.04
C PRO A 246 -3.00 6.36 5.32
N GLU A 247 -3.34 7.65 5.44
CA GLU A 247 -2.60 8.72 4.74
C GLU A 247 -2.55 8.50 3.20
N ASP A 248 -3.58 7.86 2.62
CA ASP A 248 -3.62 7.45 1.21
C ASP A 248 -3.47 8.65 0.25
N ASP A 249 -2.39 8.63 -0.53
CA ASP A 249 -2.05 9.59 -1.59
C ASP A 249 -2.31 9.02 -3.00
N GLY A 250 -2.89 7.81 -3.09
CA GLY A 250 -3.18 7.10 -4.34
C GLY A 250 -2.00 6.35 -4.94
N ASN A 251 -0.80 6.47 -4.36
CA ASN A 251 0.42 5.80 -4.84
C ASN A 251 0.78 4.55 -4.05
N ASP A 252 -0.08 4.09 -3.14
CA ASP A 252 0.19 2.91 -2.34
C ASP A 252 0.32 1.65 -3.20
N LEU A 253 1.18 0.73 -2.75
CA LEU A 253 1.41 -0.57 -3.38
C LEU A 253 0.08 -1.31 -3.60
N THR A 254 -0.87 -1.26 -2.67
CA THR A 254 -2.16 -1.96 -2.80
C THR A 254 -3.06 -1.44 -3.92
N HIS A 255 -2.76 -0.26 -4.47
CA HIS A 255 -3.47 0.34 -5.60
C HIS A 255 -2.69 0.25 -6.92
N THR A 256 -1.38 0.02 -6.89
CA THR A 256 -0.49 0.19 -8.06
C THR A 256 0.05 -1.12 -8.65
N PHE A 257 -0.24 -2.29 -8.06
CA PHE A 257 0.23 -3.62 -8.53
C PHE A 257 -0.01 -3.97 -10.02
N PHE A 258 -0.88 -3.26 -10.74
CA PHE A 258 -1.24 -3.55 -12.14
C PHE A 258 -1.33 -2.29 -13.02
N ASN A 259 -0.80 -1.16 -12.58
CA ASN A 259 -0.78 -0.02 -13.48
C ASN A 259 0.23 -0.35 -14.60
N PRO A 260 -0.17 -0.45 -15.88
CA PRO A 260 0.84 -0.61 -16.91
C PRO A 260 1.79 0.58 -16.80
N ASP A 261 3.09 0.31 -16.76
CA ASP A 261 4.11 1.36 -16.72
C ASP A 261 3.92 2.36 -17.87
N ARG A 262 3.34 1.87 -18.98
CA ARG A 262 2.92 2.67 -20.13
C ARG A 262 1.95 1.91 -21.05
N GLU A 263 1.00 2.63 -21.63
CA GLU A 263 0.22 2.16 -22.78
C GLU A 263 0.13 3.25 -23.87
N GLY A 264 -0.06 2.85 -25.13
CA GLY A 264 -0.03 3.81 -26.24
C GLY A 264 0.05 3.16 -27.63
N TRP A 265 -0.23 3.97 -28.66
CA TRP A 265 -0.17 3.51 -30.05
C TRP A 265 1.24 3.67 -30.61
N LEU A 266 1.81 2.58 -31.13
CA LEU A 266 3.09 2.62 -31.83
C LEU A 266 3.00 1.93 -33.19
N LEU A 267 3.94 2.26 -34.07
CA LEU A 267 4.20 1.49 -35.28
C LEU A 267 5.34 0.51 -34.99
N LYS A 268 5.19 -0.75 -35.39
CA LYS A 268 6.26 -1.75 -35.32
C LYS A 268 6.61 -2.30 -36.69
N LEU A 269 7.89 -2.55 -36.93
CA LEU A 269 8.34 -3.28 -38.10
C LEU A 269 8.11 -4.79 -37.90
N GLY A 270 7.70 -5.49 -38.96
CA GLY A 270 7.52 -6.94 -38.97
C GLY A 270 8.84 -7.72 -39.02
N GLY A 271 8.87 -8.90 -38.40
CA GLY A 271 10.05 -9.79 -38.37
C GLY A 271 10.21 -10.67 -39.62
N GLY A 272 9.13 -10.87 -40.38
CA GLY A 272 9.11 -11.76 -41.55
C GLY A 272 10.03 -11.32 -42.70
N ARG A 273 10.04 -12.13 -43.78
CA ARG A 273 10.79 -11.87 -45.01
C ARG A 273 10.45 -10.49 -45.60
N VAL A 274 9.18 -10.10 -45.54
CA VAL A 274 8.71 -8.77 -45.95
C VAL A 274 8.58 -7.88 -44.71
N LYS A 275 9.45 -6.88 -44.63
CA LYS A 275 9.44 -5.87 -43.56
C LYS A 275 8.29 -4.89 -43.79
N THR A 276 7.16 -5.12 -43.13
CA THR A 276 5.99 -4.22 -43.17
C THR A 276 5.80 -3.52 -41.82
N TRP A 277 5.42 -2.25 -41.85
CA TRP A 277 5.05 -1.49 -40.66
C TRP A 277 3.58 -1.75 -40.31
N LYS A 278 3.31 -2.01 -39.03
CA LYS A 278 1.96 -2.25 -38.51
C LYS A 278 1.72 -1.39 -37.28
N ARG A 279 0.57 -0.71 -37.23
CA ARG A 279 0.09 0.02 -36.05
C ARG A 279 -0.47 -0.98 -35.04
N ARG A 280 -0.04 -0.89 -33.79
CA ARG A 280 -0.46 -1.78 -32.70
C ARG A 280 -0.62 -0.96 -31.42
N TRP A 281 -1.56 -1.36 -30.58
CA TRP A 281 -1.68 -0.82 -29.23
C TRP A 281 -0.70 -1.55 -28.34
N PHE A 282 0.21 -0.84 -27.71
CA PHE A 282 1.24 -1.41 -26.85
C PHE A 282 0.86 -1.22 -25.39
N ILE A 283 1.15 -2.23 -24.58
CA ILE A 283 1.05 -2.18 -23.12
C ILE A 283 2.37 -2.70 -22.57
N LEU A 284 3.01 -1.90 -21.73
CA LEU A 284 4.18 -2.27 -20.94
C LEU A 284 3.70 -2.59 -19.53
N THR A 285 3.88 -3.84 -19.11
CA THR A 285 3.57 -4.33 -17.76
C THR A 285 4.38 -5.59 -17.50
N ASP A 286 4.73 -5.86 -16.25
CA ASP A 286 5.39 -7.11 -15.82
C ASP A 286 6.66 -7.43 -16.65
N ASN A 287 7.50 -6.41 -16.89
CA ASN A 287 8.75 -6.52 -17.68
C ASN A 287 8.53 -7.10 -19.09
N CYS A 288 7.30 -7.01 -19.60
CA CYS A 288 6.87 -7.52 -20.89
C CYS A 288 6.24 -6.40 -21.70
N LEU A 289 6.53 -6.39 -22.99
CA LEU A 289 5.90 -5.50 -23.94
C LEU A 289 4.89 -6.28 -24.79
N TYR A 290 3.61 -6.04 -24.51
CA TYR A 290 2.48 -6.63 -25.21
C TYR A 290 2.06 -5.72 -26.35
N TYR A 291 1.59 -6.31 -27.45
CA TYR A 291 1.00 -5.52 -28.53
C TYR A 291 -0.25 -6.16 -29.12
N PHE A 292 -1.29 -5.36 -29.32
CA PHE A 292 -2.63 -5.75 -29.76
C PHE A 292 -2.96 -5.14 -31.11
N GLU A 293 -3.88 -5.74 -31.88
CA GLU A 293 -4.35 -5.15 -33.13
C GLU A 293 -5.30 -3.99 -32.86
N TYR A 294 -6.20 -4.16 -31.89
CA TYR A 294 -7.15 -3.16 -31.41
C TYR A 294 -7.08 -3.01 -29.88
N THR A 295 -7.47 -1.83 -29.36
CA THR A 295 -7.55 -1.55 -27.91
C THR A 295 -8.63 -2.36 -27.18
N THR A 296 -9.50 -3.04 -27.94
CA THR A 296 -10.59 -3.88 -27.45
C THR A 296 -10.25 -5.37 -27.48
N ASP A 297 -9.07 -5.74 -27.99
CA ASP A 297 -8.63 -7.13 -28.05
C ASP A 297 -8.37 -7.65 -26.63
N LYS A 298 -8.84 -8.87 -26.34
CA LYS A 298 -8.58 -9.55 -25.06
C LYS A 298 -7.24 -10.30 -25.06
N GLU A 299 -6.80 -10.74 -26.23
CA GLU A 299 -5.58 -11.54 -26.42
C GLU A 299 -4.54 -10.73 -27.20
N PRO A 300 -3.27 -10.70 -26.78
CA PRO A 300 -2.22 -9.97 -27.49
C PRO A 300 -1.90 -10.61 -28.84
N ARG A 301 -1.57 -9.78 -29.84
CA ARG A 301 -1.00 -10.27 -31.11
C ARG A 301 0.45 -10.75 -30.92
N GLY A 302 1.14 -10.28 -29.89
CA GLY A 302 2.39 -10.87 -29.45
C GLY A 302 2.92 -10.25 -28.16
N ILE A 303 3.89 -10.95 -27.59
CA ILE A 303 4.46 -10.68 -26.27
C ILE A 303 5.98 -10.70 -26.42
N ILE A 304 6.63 -9.64 -25.94
CA ILE A 304 8.08 -9.49 -25.96
C ILE A 304 8.55 -9.37 -24.50
N PRO A 305 9.05 -10.45 -23.89
CA PRO A 305 9.80 -10.37 -22.64
C PRO A 305 10.97 -9.41 -22.81
N LEU A 306 11.13 -8.47 -21.88
CA LEU A 306 12.20 -7.46 -21.93
C LEU A 306 13.49 -7.92 -21.22
N GLU A 307 13.46 -9.10 -20.61
CA GLU A 307 14.61 -9.75 -20.00
C GLU A 307 15.81 -9.79 -20.96
N ASN A 308 16.95 -9.30 -20.49
CA ASN A 308 18.21 -9.25 -21.25
C ASN A 308 18.14 -8.44 -22.56
N LEU A 309 17.13 -7.59 -22.74
CA LEU A 309 17.08 -6.66 -23.85
C LEU A 309 17.70 -5.32 -23.45
N SER A 310 18.15 -4.57 -24.45
CA SER A 310 18.55 -3.19 -24.33
C SER A 310 17.83 -2.38 -25.40
N ILE A 311 17.71 -1.09 -25.16
CA ILE A 311 17.08 -0.16 -26.08
C ILE A 311 18.13 0.77 -26.70
N ARG A 312 17.97 1.10 -27.97
CA ARG A 312 18.78 2.11 -28.66
C ARG A 312 17.92 2.92 -29.60
N GLU A 313 18.24 4.19 -29.74
CA GLU A 313 17.64 5.04 -30.77
C GLU A 313 18.22 4.70 -32.15
N VAL A 314 17.39 4.78 -33.18
CA VAL A 314 17.81 4.56 -34.57
C VAL A 314 17.10 5.52 -35.51
N ASP A 315 17.77 5.89 -36.59
CA ASP A 315 17.13 6.55 -37.71
C ASP A 315 16.49 5.52 -38.66
N ASP A 316 15.30 5.82 -39.16
CA ASP A 316 14.64 5.05 -40.21
C ASP A 316 14.27 5.95 -41.40
N PRO A 317 14.58 5.56 -42.65
CA PRO A 317 14.33 6.41 -43.82
C PRO A 317 12.85 6.74 -44.06
N ARG A 318 11.92 5.98 -43.47
CA ARG A 318 10.47 6.09 -43.74
C ARG A 318 9.63 6.45 -42.53
N LYS A 319 10.17 6.34 -41.32
CA LYS A 319 9.42 6.53 -40.08
C LYS A 319 10.18 7.40 -39.09
N PRO A 320 9.53 8.43 -38.50
CA PRO A 320 10.16 9.26 -37.50
C PRO A 320 10.24 8.52 -36.14
N ASN A 321 11.00 9.10 -35.21
CA ASN A 321 11.00 8.73 -33.80
C ASN A 321 11.20 7.23 -33.57
N CYS A 322 12.20 6.64 -34.23
CA CYS A 322 12.46 5.21 -34.16
C CYS A 322 13.40 4.82 -33.02
N PHE A 323 13.17 3.64 -32.45
CA PHE A 323 14.04 2.95 -31.51
C PHE A 323 13.99 1.43 -31.73
N GLU A 324 14.98 0.71 -31.23
CA GLU A 324 15.11 -0.73 -31.34
C GLU A 324 15.29 -1.39 -29.98
N LEU A 325 14.55 -2.48 -29.74
CA LEU A 325 14.89 -3.48 -28.74
C LEU A 325 15.84 -4.51 -29.35
N TYR A 326 16.94 -4.80 -28.67
CA TYR A 326 17.99 -5.71 -29.14
C TYR A 326 18.67 -6.41 -27.95
N ILE A 327 19.30 -7.56 -28.21
CA ILE A 327 20.12 -8.23 -27.19
C ILE A 327 21.52 -7.58 -27.20
N PRO A 328 21.98 -6.96 -26.09
CA PRO A 328 23.33 -6.40 -26.01
C PRO A 328 24.36 -7.53 -26.12
N ASN A 329 25.51 -7.25 -26.72
CA ASN A 329 26.65 -8.17 -26.89
C ASN A 329 26.40 -9.46 -27.72
N ASN A 330 25.17 -9.78 -28.11
CA ASN A 330 24.84 -10.97 -28.93
C ASN A 330 24.21 -10.57 -30.28
N LYS A 331 25.00 -9.97 -31.17
CA LYS A 331 24.54 -9.58 -32.51
C LYS A 331 24.10 -10.82 -33.31
N GLY A 332 22.85 -10.81 -33.78
CA GLY A 332 22.29 -11.83 -34.69
C GLY A 332 21.44 -12.90 -34.01
N GLN A 333 21.38 -12.94 -32.68
CA GLN A 333 20.49 -13.85 -31.97
C GLN A 333 19.03 -13.40 -32.09
N LEU A 334 18.11 -14.37 -32.16
CA LEU A 334 16.67 -14.09 -32.12
C LEU A 334 16.25 -13.72 -30.69
N ILE A 335 15.46 -12.64 -30.59
CA ILE A 335 14.79 -12.23 -29.36
C ILE A 335 13.69 -13.25 -29.07
N LYS A 336 13.73 -13.85 -27.89
CA LYS A 336 12.69 -14.74 -27.40
C LYS A 336 11.38 -13.95 -27.26
N ALA A 337 10.40 -14.28 -28.08
CA ALA A 337 9.09 -13.64 -28.09
C ALA A 337 8.07 -14.60 -28.70
N CYS A 338 6.78 -14.37 -28.46
CA CYS A 338 5.71 -15.11 -29.13
C CYS A 338 4.75 -14.18 -29.86
N LYS A 339 4.08 -14.70 -30.87
CA LYS A 339 3.05 -13.98 -31.62
C LYS A 339 1.96 -14.93 -32.07
N THR A 340 0.77 -14.39 -32.33
CA THR A 340 -0.35 -15.14 -32.86
C THR A 340 -0.40 -15.00 -34.39
N GLU A 341 -0.43 -16.11 -35.11
CA GLU A 341 -0.67 -16.13 -36.56
C GLU A 341 -2.15 -15.93 -36.88
N ALA A 342 -2.49 -15.74 -38.16
CA ALA A 342 -3.86 -15.47 -38.59
C ALA A 342 -4.83 -16.62 -38.29
N ASP A 343 -4.33 -17.84 -38.12
CA ASP A 343 -5.09 -19.03 -37.76
C ASP A 343 -5.24 -19.24 -36.23
N GLY A 344 -4.75 -18.29 -35.43
CA GLY A 344 -4.82 -18.35 -33.97
C GLY A 344 -3.67 -19.12 -33.29
N ARG A 345 -2.78 -19.76 -34.06
CA ARG A 345 -1.62 -20.46 -33.45
C ARG A 345 -0.62 -19.47 -32.88
N VAL A 346 -0.14 -19.76 -31.66
CA VAL A 346 0.97 -19.06 -31.05
C VAL A 346 2.27 -19.65 -31.56
N VAL A 347 3.12 -18.82 -32.17
CA VAL A 347 4.42 -19.20 -32.72
C VAL A 347 5.53 -18.29 -32.17
N GLU A 348 6.77 -18.75 -32.24
CA GLU A 348 7.94 -17.96 -31.85
C GLU A 348 8.14 -16.75 -32.79
N GLY A 349 8.64 -15.66 -32.22
CA GLY A 349 9.01 -14.45 -32.96
C GLY A 349 10.29 -14.63 -33.77
N ASN A 350 10.30 -14.12 -35.02
CA ASN A 350 11.46 -14.20 -35.92
C ASN A 350 12.27 -12.89 -35.93
N HIS A 351 12.43 -12.24 -34.77
CA HIS A 351 13.02 -10.91 -34.66
C HIS A 351 14.43 -10.96 -34.06
N MET A 352 15.44 -10.51 -34.80
CA MET A 352 16.75 -10.18 -34.21
C MET A 352 16.72 -8.83 -33.49
N VAL A 353 15.86 -7.92 -33.96
CA VAL A 353 15.55 -6.63 -33.35
C VAL A 353 14.06 -6.34 -33.50
N TYR A 354 13.50 -5.63 -32.53
CA TYR A 354 12.17 -5.01 -32.66
C TYR A 354 12.33 -3.52 -32.90
N ARG A 355 12.19 -3.09 -34.16
CA ARG A 355 12.15 -1.68 -34.52
C ARG A 355 10.74 -1.11 -34.35
N ILE A 356 10.63 -0.04 -33.59
CA ILE A 356 9.40 0.63 -33.20
C ILE A 356 9.52 2.12 -33.54
N SER A 357 8.40 2.75 -33.90
CA SER A 357 8.28 4.17 -34.24
C SER A 357 7.13 4.79 -33.45
N ALA A 358 7.42 5.88 -32.73
CA ALA A 358 6.44 6.64 -31.96
C ALA A 358 5.82 7.80 -32.77
N PRO A 359 4.60 8.24 -32.43
CA PRO A 359 3.94 9.37 -33.09
C PRO A 359 4.72 10.69 -32.98
N THR A 360 5.29 10.99 -31.81
CA THR A 360 6.08 12.20 -31.55
C THR A 360 7.42 11.86 -30.90
N GLN A 361 8.32 12.85 -30.82
CA GLN A 361 9.61 12.70 -30.15
C GLN A 361 9.41 12.54 -28.63
N GLU A 362 8.46 13.29 -28.05
CA GLU A 362 8.10 13.19 -26.63
C GLU A 362 7.60 11.79 -26.28
N GLU A 363 6.69 11.22 -27.09
CA GLU A 363 6.23 9.85 -26.90
C GLU A 363 7.38 8.83 -27.01
N LYS A 364 8.32 9.02 -27.94
CA LYS A 364 9.51 8.16 -28.05
C LYS A 364 10.34 8.18 -26.76
N ASP A 365 10.66 9.37 -26.25
CA ASP A 365 11.50 9.53 -25.06
C ASP A 365 10.83 8.91 -23.82
N GLU A 366 9.52 9.11 -23.73
CA GLU A 366 8.65 8.52 -22.74
C GLU A 366 8.61 6.99 -22.78
N TRP A 367 8.45 6.39 -23.97
CA TRP A 367 8.51 4.94 -24.15
C TRP A 367 9.89 4.37 -23.83
N ILE A 368 10.96 5.04 -24.25
CA ILE A 368 12.34 4.64 -23.95
C ILE A 368 12.56 4.62 -22.44
N LYS A 369 12.15 5.69 -21.74
CA LYS A 369 12.29 5.81 -20.29
C LYS A 369 11.54 4.69 -19.55
N SER A 370 10.27 4.44 -19.90
CA SER A 370 9.48 3.39 -19.25
C SER A 370 10.05 2.00 -19.52
N ILE A 371 10.48 1.70 -20.76
CA ILE A 371 11.10 0.41 -21.10
C ILE A 371 12.43 0.24 -20.38
N GLN A 372 13.27 1.27 -20.27
CA GLN A 372 14.53 1.19 -19.53
C GLN A 372 14.29 0.91 -18.04
N ALA A 373 13.27 1.54 -17.44
CA ALA A 373 12.86 1.27 -16.08
C ALA A 373 12.30 -0.16 -15.89
N ALA A 374 11.57 -0.69 -16.87
CA ALA A 374 11.08 -2.06 -16.83
C ALA A 374 12.16 -3.12 -17.15
N VAL A 375 13.22 -2.77 -17.90
CA VAL A 375 14.38 -3.64 -18.13
C VAL A 375 15.28 -3.67 -16.89
N SER A 376 15.33 -2.58 -16.11
CA SER A 376 15.95 -2.63 -14.80
C SER A 376 15.10 -3.51 -13.88
N VAL A 377 15.62 -4.71 -13.62
CA VAL A 377 15.11 -5.73 -12.71
C VAL A 377 14.31 -5.09 -11.58
N ASP A 378 12.98 -5.29 -11.54
CA ASP A 378 12.22 -4.99 -10.33
C ASP A 378 12.55 -6.11 -9.33
N PRO A 379 13.36 -5.82 -8.30
CA PRO A 379 13.81 -6.84 -7.37
C PRO A 379 12.65 -7.50 -6.62
N PHE A 380 11.50 -6.83 -6.56
CA PHE A 380 10.30 -7.31 -5.88
C PHE A 380 9.61 -8.45 -6.66
N TYR A 381 9.48 -8.33 -7.98
CA TYR A 381 8.91 -9.40 -8.80
C TYR A 381 9.84 -10.61 -8.88
N GLU A 382 11.17 -10.41 -8.98
CA GLU A 382 12.12 -11.52 -8.90
C GLU A 382 12.02 -12.27 -7.58
N MET A 383 11.87 -11.54 -6.48
CA MET A 383 11.69 -12.13 -5.16
C MET A 383 10.39 -12.94 -5.06
N LEU A 384 9.26 -12.41 -5.56
CA LEU A 384 7.99 -13.15 -5.60
C LEU A 384 8.09 -14.41 -6.47
N ALA A 385 8.72 -14.31 -7.64
CA ALA A 385 8.96 -15.44 -8.53
C ALA A 385 9.88 -16.49 -7.90
N ALA A 386 10.92 -16.07 -7.20
CA ALA A 386 11.83 -16.94 -6.47
C ALA A 386 11.13 -17.71 -5.35
N ARG A 387 10.24 -17.06 -4.58
CA ARG A 387 9.43 -17.72 -3.54
C ARG A 387 8.41 -18.70 -4.14
N LYS A 388 7.69 -18.32 -5.20
CA LYS A 388 6.82 -19.26 -5.95
C LYS A 388 7.61 -20.48 -6.44
N LYS A 389 8.84 -20.28 -6.91
CA LYS A 389 9.73 -21.38 -7.32
C LYS A 389 10.08 -22.29 -6.14
N ARG A 390 10.38 -21.77 -4.94
CA ARG A 390 10.65 -22.58 -3.74
C ARG A 390 9.48 -23.49 -3.38
N ILE A 391 8.25 -22.96 -3.36
CA ILE A 391 7.01 -23.72 -3.14
C ILE A 391 6.89 -24.86 -4.18
N SER A 392 7.17 -24.57 -5.46
CA SER A 392 7.08 -25.58 -6.52
C SER A 392 8.17 -26.67 -6.48
N VAL A 393 9.36 -26.38 -5.92
CA VAL A 393 10.49 -27.33 -5.89
C VAL A 393 10.30 -28.40 -4.82
N LYS A 394 9.68 -28.06 -3.68
CA LYS A 394 9.37 -29.05 -2.63
C LYS A 394 8.49 -30.20 -3.16
N LYS A 395 7.56 -29.89 -4.07
CA LYS A 395 6.76 -30.89 -4.80
C LYS A 395 7.60 -31.96 -5.53
N LYS A 396 8.78 -31.60 -6.05
CA LYS A 396 9.64 -32.54 -6.78
C LYS A 396 10.53 -33.39 -5.87
N GLN A 397 10.68 -33.03 -4.60
CA GLN A 397 11.50 -33.79 -3.65
C GLN A 397 10.66 -34.78 -2.82
N GLU A 398 9.33 -34.64 -2.81
CA GLU A 398 8.40 -35.51 -2.07
C GLU A 398 7.61 -36.49 -2.95
N GLN A 399 7.85 -36.51 -4.27
CA GLN A 399 7.36 -37.57 -5.15
C GLN A 399 8.44 -38.66 -5.27
N PRO A 400 8.12 -39.93 -4.96
CA PRO A 400 9.08 -41.03 -5.05
C PRO A 400 9.60 -41.30 -6.46
#